data_AF-A0A6G7ZF98-F1
#
_entry.id   AF-A0A6G7ZF98-F1
#
_cell.length_a   1.000
_cell.length_b   1.000
_cell.length_c   1.000
_cell.angle_alpha   90.00
_cell.angle_beta   90.00
_cell.angle_gamma   90.00
#
_symmetry.space_group_name_H-M   'P 1'
#
loop_
_entity.id
_entity.type
_entity.pdbx_description
1 polymer ?
#
loop_
_entity_poly.entity_id
_entity_poly.type
_entity_poly.pdbx_seq_one_letter_code
_entity_poly.pdbx_strand_id
1 'polypeptide(L)'
;MDLTTKTDPEIETWIRNYENAGKTSETFYLELLEERVRRTQLKQRLDFDRSLEHLKQAAIDHACISYGELAKASGVEWSKARHQMNGSSGHLDRLLDLCYARGLPLLTATCVNQDNVADGELGEEALAGFVAGARRLGLVVHDPREFHHRCRDECWEWGAKEQSGD
;
A
#
# COMPACT_ATOMS: atom_id res chain seq x y z
N MET A 1 23.54 7.15 -1.69
CA MET A 1 24.14 5.99 -2.40
C MET A 1 23.43 5.86 -3.73
N ASP A 2 24.11 5.51 -4.82
CA ASP A 2 23.44 5.32 -6.12
C ASP A 2 22.78 3.93 -6.21
N LEU A 3 21.46 3.89 -6.09
CA LEU A 3 20.66 2.66 -6.16
C LEU A 3 20.59 2.08 -7.57
N THR A 4 20.86 2.85 -8.63
CA THR A 4 20.76 2.39 -10.02
C THR A 4 21.77 1.30 -10.36
N THR A 5 22.89 1.27 -9.63
CA THR A 5 23.97 0.27 -9.77
C THR A 5 23.70 -1.05 -9.03
N LYS A 6 22.58 -1.13 -8.29
CA LYS A 6 22.28 -2.24 -7.38
C LYS A 6 21.29 -3.21 -7.98
N THR A 7 21.42 -4.48 -7.63
CA THR A 7 20.51 -5.54 -8.04
C THR A 7 19.28 -5.58 -7.13
N ASP A 8 18.19 -6.19 -7.60
CA ASP A 8 16.99 -6.34 -6.76
C ASP A 8 17.26 -7.12 -5.47
N PRO A 9 18.02 -8.24 -5.48
CA PRO A 9 18.35 -8.95 -4.25
C PRO A 9 19.14 -8.12 -3.23
N GLU A 10 20.00 -7.19 -3.68
CA GLU A 10 20.71 -6.27 -2.78
C GLU A 10 19.75 -5.30 -2.12
N ILE A 11 18.82 -4.71 -2.88
CA ILE A 11 17.79 -3.80 -2.35
C ILE A 11 16.91 -4.52 -1.33
N GLU A 12 16.39 -5.71 -1.65
CA GLU A 12 15.57 -6.47 -0.71
C GLU A 12 16.35 -6.85 0.56
N THR A 13 17.65 -7.14 0.43
CA THR A 13 18.50 -7.44 1.59
C THR A 13 18.66 -6.23 2.49
N TRP A 14 18.89 -5.04 1.93
CA TRP A 14 18.98 -3.83 2.73
C TRP A 14 17.66 -3.48 3.39
N ILE A 15 16.54 -3.52 2.67
CA ILE A 15 15.20 -3.32 3.22
C ILE A 15 14.98 -4.22 4.43
N ARG A 16 15.21 -5.53 4.27
CA ARG A 16 15.08 -6.49 5.37
C ARG A 16 16.00 -6.19 6.56
N ASN A 17 17.22 -5.70 6.32
CA ASN A 17 18.13 -5.33 7.39
C ASN A 17 17.61 -4.12 8.18
N TYR A 18 17.01 -3.12 7.52
CA TYR A 18 16.36 -1.99 8.18
C TYR A 18 15.14 -2.42 8.98
N GLU A 19 14.29 -3.28 8.40
CA GLU A 19 13.10 -3.85 9.06
C GLU A 19 13.49 -4.62 10.32
N ASN A 20 14.48 -5.52 10.23
CA ASN A 20 14.98 -6.30 11.37
C ASN A 20 15.61 -5.44 12.47
N ALA A 21 16.21 -4.31 12.09
CA ALA A 21 16.83 -3.37 13.03
C ALA A 21 15.83 -2.36 13.61
N GLY A 22 14.56 -2.38 13.20
CA GLY A 22 13.55 -1.39 13.59
C GLY A 22 13.86 0.03 13.10
N LYS A 23 14.65 0.16 12.03
CA LYS A 23 15.12 1.43 11.46
C LYS A 23 14.27 1.88 10.27
N THR A 24 12.97 1.60 10.31
CA THR A 24 12.05 1.82 9.18
C THR A 24 11.66 3.29 8.99
N SER A 25 12.16 4.23 9.80
CA SER A 25 11.97 5.67 9.61
C SER A 25 13.19 6.36 9.01
N GLU A 26 14.31 5.64 8.77
CA GLU A 26 15.51 6.23 8.20
C GLU A 26 15.29 6.61 6.73
N THR A 27 15.75 7.79 6.31
CA THR A 27 15.54 8.31 4.94
C THR A 27 15.95 7.31 3.87
N PHE A 28 17.08 6.62 4.06
CA PHE A 28 17.56 5.63 3.08
C PHE A 28 16.64 4.40 2.99
N TYR A 29 15.95 4.03 4.07
CA TYR A 29 14.92 2.98 4.00
C TYR A 29 13.75 3.41 3.11
N LEU A 30 13.29 4.65 3.25
CA LEU A 30 12.19 5.18 2.42
C LEU A 30 12.60 5.25 0.93
N GLU A 31 13.84 5.66 0.64
CA GLU A 31 14.41 5.65 -0.71
C GLU A 31 14.46 4.22 -1.30
N LEU A 32 14.79 3.21 -0.49
CA LEU A 32 14.79 1.81 -0.90
C LEU A 32 13.38 1.31 -1.24
N LEU A 33 12.36 1.72 -0.48
CA LEU A 33 10.96 1.38 -0.76
C LEU A 33 10.50 1.97 -2.09
N GLU A 34 10.75 3.27 -2.33
CA GLU A 34 10.45 3.93 -3.61
C GLU A 34 11.13 3.23 -4.78
N GLU A 35 12.42 2.90 -4.65
CA GLU A 35 13.15 2.20 -5.70
C GLU A 35 12.62 0.78 -5.94
N ARG A 36 12.30 0.02 -4.90
CA ARG A 36 11.66 -1.31 -5.01
C ARG A 36 10.36 -1.23 -5.79
N VAL A 37 9.54 -0.21 -5.51
CA VAL A 37 8.27 0.01 -6.20
C VAL A 37 8.49 0.39 -7.66
N ARG A 38 9.41 1.33 -7.94
CA ARG A 38 9.79 1.74 -9.29
C ARG A 38 10.23 0.55 -10.14
N ARG A 39 11.03 -0.36 -9.59
CA ARG A 39 11.49 -1.57 -10.30
C ARG A 39 10.37 -2.59 -10.51
N THR A 40 9.46 -2.69 -9.55
CA THR A 40 8.28 -3.57 -9.67
C THR A 40 7.36 -3.05 -10.78
N GLN A 41 7.17 -1.73 -10.90
CA GLN A 41 6.37 -1.09 -11.95
C GLN A 41 6.81 -1.52 -13.35
N LEU A 42 8.11 -1.66 -13.59
CA LEU A 42 8.67 -2.07 -14.89
C LEU A 42 8.33 -3.52 -15.27
N LYS A 43 7.88 -4.35 -14.33
CA LYS A 43 7.66 -5.80 -14.49
C LYS A 43 6.19 -6.21 -14.44
N GLN A 44 5.33 -5.36 -13.90
CA GLN A 44 3.91 -5.68 -13.71
C GLN A 44 3.02 -4.91 -14.69
N ARG A 45 1.75 -5.32 -14.78
CA ARG A 45 0.76 -4.66 -15.64
C ARG A 45 -0.01 -3.55 -14.92
N LEU A 46 -0.14 -3.69 -13.60
CA LEU A 46 -0.78 -2.70 -12.75
C LEU A 46 0.11 -1.46 -12.60
N ASP A 47 -0.50 -0.30 -12.41
CA ASP A 47 0.18 0.99 -12.37
C ASP A 47 0.04 1.59 -10.97
N PHE A 48 1.16 1.73 -10.27
CA PHE A 48 1.17 2.21 -8.90
C PHE A 48 0.74 3.66 -8.76
N ASP A 49 1.10 4.53 -9.71
CA ASP A 49 0.73 5.95 -9.63
C ASP A 49 -0.77 6.12 -9.86
N ARG A 50 -1.34 5.39 -10.83
CA ARG A 50 -2.79 5.38 -11.07
C ARG A 50 -3.57 4.76 -9.93
N SER A 51 -3.09 3.65 -9.37
CA SER A 51 -3.73 3.02 -8.21
C SER A 51 -3.66 3.92 -6.97
N LEU A 52 -2.51 4.56 -6.73
CA LEU A 52 -2.35 5.48 -5.60
C LEU A 52 -3.26 6.69 -5.75
N GLU A 53 -3.35 7.28 -6.95
CA GLU A 53 -4.28 8.38 -7.22
C GLU A 53 -5.74 7.96 -7.01
N HIS A 54 -6.10 6.76 -7.45
CA HIS A 54 -7.45 6.25 -7.25
C HIS A 54 -7.77 6.02 -5.76
N LEU A 55 -6.80 5.54 -4.98
CA LEU A 55 -6.94 5.39 -3.53
C LEU A 55 -7.05 6.74 -2.81
N LYS A 56 -6.28 7.75 -3.23
CA LYS A 56 -6.40 9.11 -2.71
C LYS A 56 -7.78 9.67 -2.97
N GLN A 57 -8.30 9.50 -4.18
CA GLN A 57 -9.65 9.93 -4.53
C GLN A 57 -10.71 9.19 -3.69
N ALA A 58 -10.57 7.88 -3.48
CA ALA A 58 -11.46 7.13 -2.60
C ALA A 58 -11.42 7.65 -1.15
N ALA A 59 -10.24 8.02 -0.65
CA ALA A 59 -10.09 8.62 0.67
C ALA A 59 -10.76 10.00 0.76
N ILE A 60 -10.60 10.84 -0.27
CA ILE A 60 -11.30 12.12 -0.45
C ILE A 60 -12.82 11.93 -0.46
N ASP A 61 -13.32 10.92 -1.16
CA ASP A 61 -14.75 10.64 -1.30
C ASP A 61 -15.35 9.89 -0.10
N HIS A 62 -14.54 9.61 0.94
CA HIS A 62 -14.91 8.81 2.11
C HIS A 62 -15.49 7.43 1.72
N ALA A 63 -14.92 6.82 0.69
CA ALA A 63 -15.38 5.57 0.11
C ALA A 63 -14.34 4.46 0.23
N CYS A 64 -14.82 3.23 0.26
CA CYS A 64 -14.00 2.05 0.03
C CYS A 64 -14.12 1.62 -1.44
N ILE A 65 -13.05 1.03 -1.98
CA ILE A 65 -13.00 0.54 -3.36
C ILE A 65 -12.56 -0.93 -3.39
N SER A 66 -12.83 -1.61 -4.50
CA SER A 66 -12.42 -3.00 -4.68
C SER A 66 -11.08 -3.16 -5.39
N TYR A 67 -10.48 -4.35 -5.25
CA TYR A 67 -9.32 -4.73 -6.06
C TYR A 67 -9.58 -4.63 -7.58
N GLY A 68 -10.82 -4.87 -8.00
CA GLY A 68 -11.23 -4.73 -9.40
C GLY A 68 -11.17 -3.28 -9.87
N GLU A 69 -11.48 -2.32 -9.00
CA GLU A 69 -11.41 -0.89 -9.29
C GLU A 69 -9.96 -0.41 -9.43
N LEU A 70 -9.02 -0.92 -8.62
CA LEU A 70 -7.59 -0.67 -8.84
C LEU A 70 -7.09 -1.23 -10.18
N ALA A 71 -7.52 -2.44 -10.53
CA ALA A 71 -7.19 -3.03 -11.82
C ALA A 71 -7.74 -2.16 -12.98
N LYS A 72 -8.99 -1.69 -12.85
CA LYS A 72 -9.63 -0.79 -13.81
C LYS A 72 -8.91 0.56 -13.91
N ALA A 73 -8.50 1.15 -12.79
CA ALA A 73 -7.72 2.40 -12.76
C ALA A 73 -6.38 2.23 -13.49
N SER A 74 -5.76 1.06 -13.37
CA SER A 74 -4.57 0.68 -14.13
C SER A 74 -4.85 0.36 -15.62
N GLY A 75 -6.11 0.28 -16.05
CA GLY A 75 -6.49 -0.12 -17.41
C GLY A 75 -6.31 -1.63 -17.67
N VAL A 76 -6.34 -2.45 -16.62
CA VAL A 76 -6.09 -3.89 -16.67
C VAL A 76 -7.34 -4.67 -16.31
N GLU A 77 -7.72 -5.61 -17.16
CA GLU A 77 -8.79 -6.58 -16.86
C GLU A 77 -8.50 -7.37 -15.57
N TRP A 78 -9.50 -7.52 -14.70
CA TRP A 78 -9.33 -8.20 -13.41
C TRP A 78 -8.72 -9.60 -13.52
N SER A 79 -9.14 -10.37 -14.53
CA SER A 79 -8.60 -11.71 -14.81
C SER A 79 -7.08 -11.74 -15.02
N LYS A 80 -6.51 -10.65 -15.53
CA LYS A 80 -5.07 -10.47 -15.76
C LYS A 80 -4.35 -9.85 -14.55
N ALA A 81 -5.08 -9.10 -13.72
CA ALA A 81 -4.55 -8.40 -12.55
C ALA A 81 -4.50 -9.28 -11.28
N ARG A 82 -5.46 -10.19 -11.10
CA ARG A 82 -5.70 -10.89 -9.83
C ARG A 82 -4.46 -11.54 -9.19
N HIS A 83 -3.56 -12.09 -10.01
CA HIS A 83 -2.34 -12.75 -9.54
C HIS A 83 -1.25 -11.78 -9.11
N GLN A 84 -1.30 -10.53 -9.56
CA GLN A 84 -0.37 -9.47 -9.19
C GLN A 84 -0.89 -8.64 -8.01
N MET A 85 -2.17 -8.72 -7.66
CA MET A 85 -2.79 -7.81 -6.68
C MET A 85 -2.35 -8.07 -5.24
N ASN A 86 -2.41 -9.34 -4.81
CA ASN A 86 -2.24 -9.74 -3.41
C ASN A 86 -0.90 -10.45 -3.16
N GLY A 87 -0.55 -10.63 -1.89
CA GLY A 87 0.67 -11.32 -1.44
C GLY A 87 1.76 -10.36 -0.96
N SER A 88 2.80 -10.90 -0.31
CA SER A 88 3.90 -10.13 0.32
C SER A 88 4.86 -9.42 -0.64
N SER A 89 4.59 -9.52 -1.94
CA SER A 89 5.25 -8.77 -3.02
C SER A 89 4.26 -8.31 -4.09
N GLY A 90 2.96 -8.38 -3.77
CA GLY A 90 1.87 -7.98 -4.65
C GLY A 90 1.71 -6.47 -4.73
N HIS A 91 0.78 -6.04 -5.58
CA HIS A 91 0.49 -4.65 -5.86
C HIS A 91 0.06 -3.89 -4.59
N LEU A 92 -0.83 -4.48 -3.77
CA LEU A 92 -1.26 -3.84 -2.51
C LEU A 92 -0.14 -3.71 -1.49
N ASP A 93 0.76 -4.70 -1.39
CA ASP A 93 1.92 -4.64 -0.49
C ASP A 93 2.89 -3.52 -0.90
N ARG A 94 3.07 -3.32 -2.20
CA ARG A 94 3.90 -2.23 -2.75
C ARG A 94 3.24 -0.86 -2.66
N LEU A 95 1.91 -0.78 -2.75
CA LEU A 95 1.17 0.46 -2.46
C LEU A 95 1.28 0.83 -0.98
N LEU A 96 1.29 -0.15 -0.08
CA LEU A 96 1.53 0.06 1.34
C LEU A 96 2.92 0.69 1.57
N ASP A 97 3.95 0.13 0.91
CA ASP A 97 5.31 0.69 0.94
C ASP A 97 5.34 2.15 0.47
N LEU A 98 4.66 2.47 -0.64
CA LEU A 98 4.58 3.84 -1.16
C LEU A 98 3.88 4.80 -0.20
N CYS A 99 2.74 4.39 0.38
CA CYS A 99 2.02 5.24 1.32
C CYS A 99 2.93 5.61 2.48
N TYR A 100 3.59 4.60 3.06
CA TYR A 100 4.50 4.80 4.17
C TYR A 100 5.73 5.65 3.80
N ALA A 101 6.38 5.35 2.67
CA ALA A 101 7.55 6.10 2.20
C ALA A 101 7.24 7.59 1.94
N ARG A 102 6.03 7.90 1.50
CA ARG A 102 5.57 9.25 1.19
C ARG A 102 4.89 9.97 2.36
N GLY A 103 4.81 9.34 3.53
CA GLY A 103 4.13 9.90 4.71
C GLY A 103 2.61 10.06 4.54
N LEU A 104 2.01 9.30 3.62
CA LEU A 104 0.56 9.23 3.45
C LEU A 104 -0.04 8.27 4.50
N PRO A 105 -1.32 8.43 4.87
CA PRO A 105 -2.02 7.36 5.59
C PRO A 105 -1.97 6.07 4.77
N LEU A 106 -2.16 4.92 5.42
CA LEU A 106 -2.14 3.61 4.73
C LEU A 106 -3.39 3.44 3.86
N LEU A 107 -3.43 4.14 2.72
CA LEU A 107 -4.59 4.24 1.82
C LEU A 107 -5.12 2.89 1.36
N THR A 108 -4.28 1.85 1.35
CA THR A 108 -4.71 0.47 1.07
C THR A 108 -5.74 -0.07 2.06
N ALA A 109 -5.92 0.56 3.24
CA ALA A 109 -6.98 0.25 4.20
C ALA A 109 -8.40 0.49 3.65
N THR A 110 -8.55 1.34 2.63
CA THR A 110 -9.83 1.58 1.94
C THR A 110 -10.06 0.62 0.76
N CYS A 111 -9.08 -0.23 0.41
CA CYS A 111 -9.21 -1.19 -0.66
C CYS A 111 -9.55 -2.58 -0.14
N VAL A 112 -10.77 -3.03 -0.38
CA VAL A 112 -11.34 -4.25 0.21
C VAL A 112 -11.81 -5.24 -0.86
N ASN A 113 -12.23 -6.43 -0.42
CA ASN A 113 -12.89 -7.38 -1.30
C ASN A 113 -14.20 -6.80 -1.86
N GLN A 114 -14.56 -7.14 -3.09
CA GLN A 114 -15.75 -6.58 -3.77
C GLN A 114 -17.04 -6.71 -2.93
N ASP A 115 -17.21 -7.84 -2.27
CA ASP A 115 -18.39 -8.12 -1.45
C ASP A 115 -18.43 -7.29 -0.15
N ASN A 116 -17.30 -6.72 0.26
CA ASN A 116 -17.16 -5.93 1.48
C ASN A 116 -17.04 -4.43 1.22
N VAL A 117 -17.19 -3.95 -0.03
CA VAL A 117 -17.07 -2.52 -0.35
C VAL A 117 -18.06 -1.67 0.45
N ALA A 118 -19.29 -2.17 0.65
CA ALA A 118 -20.32 -1.47 1.41
C ALA A 118 -20.00 -1.37 2.91
N ASP A 119 -19.45 -2.44 3.48
CA ASP A 119 -19.12 -2.51 4.91
C ASP A 119 -17.73 -1.92 5.21
N GLY A 120 -16.89 -1.80 4.19
CA GLY A 120 -15.53 -1.30 4.28
C GLY A 120 -14.59 -2.19 5.10
N GLU A 121 -14.87 -3.50 5.18
CA GLU A 121 -14.11 -4.46 5.97
C GLU A 121 -13.13 -5.29 5.12
N LEU A 122 -11.89 -5.42 5.58
CA LEU A 122 -10.98 -6.41 5.01
C LEU A 122 -11.44 -7.82 5.40
N GLY A 123 -11.49 -8.72 4.41
CA GLY A 123 -11.63 -10.16 4.69
C GLY A 123 -10.43 -10.69 5.46
N GLU A 124 -10.56 -11.81 6.16
CA GLU A 124 -9.54 -12.32 7.10
C GLU A 124 -8.13 -12.44 6.49
N GLU A 125 -8.01 -12.99 5.27
CA GLU A 125 -6.72 -13.12 4.58
C GLU A 125 -6.12 -11.76 4.21
N ALA A 126 -6.95 -10.83 3.74
CA ALA A 126 -6.52 -9.50 3.36
C ALA A 126 -6.10 -8.69 4.60
N LEU A 127 -6.84 -8.83 5.70
CA LEU A 127 -6.53 -8.23 6.99
C LEU A 127 -5.19 -8.75 7.53
N ALA A 128 -4.97 -10.07 7.48
CA ALA A 128 -3.70 -10.66 7.89
C ALA A 128 -2.52 -10.15 7.05
N GLY A 129 -2.70 -10.05 5.72
CA GLY A 129 -1.69 -9.48 4.82
C GLY A 129 -1.39 -8.01 5.11
N PHE A 130 -2.43 -7.19 5.29
CA PHE A 130 -2.32 -5.77 5.64
C PHE A 130 -1.56 -5.56 6.96
N VAL A 131 -1.94 -6.30 8.02
CA VAL A 131 -1.27 -6.24 9.32
C VAL A 131 0.18 -6.71 9.25
N ALA A 132 0.46 -7.77 8.47
CA ALA A 132 1.84 -8.23 8.28
C ALA A 132 2.70 -7.16 7.59
N GLY A 133 2.17 -6.50 6.55
CA GLY A 133 2.83 -5.37 5.89
C GLY A 133 3.06 -4.19 6.83
N ALA A 134 2.04 -3.79 7.59
CA ALA A 134 2.15 -2.69 8.56
C ALA A 134 3.21 -2.96 9.63
N ARG A 135 3.24 -4.16 10.20
CA ARG A 135 4.26 -4.57 11.17
C ARG A 135 5.66 -4.56 10.58
N ARG A 136 5.81 -4.99 9.33
CA ARG A 136 7.10 -4.95 8.62
C ARG A 136 7.62 -3.52 8.47
N LEU A 137 6.74 -2.55 8.26
CA LEU A 137 7.06 -1.12 8.23
C LEU A 137 7.34 -0.52 9.62
N GLY A 138 7.31 -1.33 10.69
CA GLY A 138 7.57 -0.90 12.06
C GLY A 138 6.34 -0.37 12.81
N LEU A 139 5.14 -0.50 12.25
CA LEU A 139 3.91 -0.07 12.91
C LEU A 139 3.46 -1.09 13.96
N VAL A 140 3.02 -0.59 15.11
CA VAL A 140 2.51 -1.43 16.21
C VAL A 140 1.05 -1.78 15.94
N VAL A 141 0.75 -3.08 15.93
CA VAL A 141 -0.60 -3.61 15.73
C VAL A 141 -0.94 -4.56 16.88
N HIS A 142 -1.85 -4.13 17.76
CA HIS A 142 -2.37 -4.93 18.87
C HIS A 142 -3.58 -5.75 18.43
N ASP A 143 -4.68 -5.08 18.08
CA ASP A 143 -5.87 -5.69 17.48
C ASP A 143 -5.88 -5.43 15.96
N PRO A 144 -5.90 -6.48 15.11
CA PRO A 144 -5.93 -6.33 13.66
C PRO A 144 -7.09 -5.49 13.13
N ARG A 145 -8.30 -5.70 13.65
CA ARG A 145 -9.52 -5.07 13.10
C ARG A 145 -9.62 -3.62 13.54
N GLU A 146 -9.36 -3.35 14.81
CA GLU A 146 -9.27 -1.99 15.33
C GLU A 146 -8.18 -1.18 14.58
N PHE A 147 -7.03 -1.81 14.31
CA PHE A 147 -5.97 -1.18 13.54
C PHE A 147 -6.43 -0.84 12.11
N HIS A 148 -7.11 -1.77 11.43
CA HIS A 148 -7.66 -1.53 10.09
C HIS A 148 -8.67 -0.38 10.08
N HIS A 149 -9.62 -0.37 11.03
CA HIS A 149 -10.61 0.70 11.15
C HIS A 149 -9.95 2.05 11.36
N ARG A 150 -9.01 2.13 12.30
CA ARG A 150 -8.25 3.36 12.55
C ARG A 150 -7.51 3.84 11.30
N CYS A 151 -6.82 2.96 10.59
CA CYS A 151 -6.12 3.35 9.36
C CYS A 151 -7.08 3.82 8.27
N ARG A 152 -8.26 3.20 8.13
CA ARG A 152 -9.30 3.64 7.19
C ARG A 152 -9.80 5.04 7.55
N ASP A 153 -10.09 5.27 8.84
CA ASP A 153 -10.58 6.56 9.32
C ASP A 153 -9.51 7.65 9.15
N GLU A 154 -8.23 7.35 9.41
CA GLU A 154 -7.09 8.23 9.12
C GLU A 154 -7.00 8.61 7.62
N CYS A 155 -7.35 7.70 6.71
CA CYS A 155 -7.41 7.99 5.27
C CYS A 155 -8.50 9.02 4.96
N TRP A 156 -9.70 8.86 5.51
CA TRP A 156 -10.80 9.79 5.30
C TRP A 156 -10.53 11.15 5.94
N GLU A 157 -9.97 11.18 7.15
CA GLU A 157 -9.53 12.42 7.79
C GLU A 157 -8.49 13.16 6.96
N TRP A 158 -7.55 12.44 6.35
CA TRP A 158 -6.60 13.01 5.41
C TRP A 158 -7.31 13.55 4.16
N GLY A 159 -8.20 12.75 3.54
CA GLY A 159 -8.95 13.16 2.35
C GLY A 159 -9.81 14.41 2.56
N ALA A 160 -10.43 14.55 3.73
CA ALA A 160 -11.19 15.74 4.10
C ALA A 160 -10.32 17.02 4.19
N LYS A 161 -9.06 16.88 4.64
CA LYS A 161 -8.10 17.99 4.71
C LYS A 161 -7.65 18.42 3.32
N GLU A 162 -7.37 17.47 2.43
CA GLU A 162 -6.98 17.75 1.04
C GLU A 162 -8.08 18.53 0.27
N GLN A 163 -9.36 18.24 0.52
CA GLN A 163 -10.47 19.03 -0.06
C GLN A 163 -10.55 20.45 0.49
N SER A 164 -10.15 20.64 1.74
CA SER A 164 -10.29 21.92 2.45
C SER A 164 -9.18 22.92 2.11
N GLY A 165 -8.11 22.48 1.43
CA GLY A 165 -7.05 23.34 0.89
C GLY A 165 -6.14 24.00 1.94
N ASP A 166 -6.00 23.38 3.12
CA ASP A 166 -5.05 23.81 4.17
C ASP A 166 -3.61 23.33 3.89
#